data_AF-A0A821PWE0-F1
#
_entry.id   AF-A0A821PWE0-F1
#
_cell.length_a   1.000
_cell.length_b   1.000
_cell.length_c   1.000
_cell.angle_alpha   90.00
_cell.angle_beta   90.00
_cell.angle_gamma   90.00
#
_symmetry.space_group_name_H-M   'P 1'
#
loop_
_entity.id
_entity.type
_entity.pdbx_description
1 polymer ?
#
loop_
_entity_poly.entity_id
_entity_poly.type
_entity_poly.pdbx_seq_one_letter_code
_entity_poly.pdbx_strand_id
1 'polypeptide(L)'
;NDIGQAHNLLRQDLNCEKNIDSSLEYIDKWEQESIKTIQTCAQNARVALQQLHNQTNNELKMFFGKLTQQVQDCQQSDNYTEINIKNWIKQLKELRQIIEKPSFVNIDYDNSITSPIKLIKVTGVQHSLLSFSQGKQLNENN
;
A
#
# COMPACT_ATOMS: atom_id res chain seq x y z
N ASN A 1 20.97 -35.93 56.51
CA ASN A 1 21.94 -34.93 56.01
C ASN A 1 21.61 -34.42 54.61
N ASP A 2 20.42 -34.73 54.09
CA ASP A 2 20.07 -34.56 52.67
C ASP A 2 19.46 -33.19 52.35
N ILE A 3 18.64 -32.67 53.27
CA ILE A 3 17.98 -31.36 53.16
C ILE A 3 18.99 -30.20 53.12
N GLY A 4 20.10 -30.31 53.86
CA GLY A 4 21.15 -29.29 53.87
C GLY A 4 21.93 -29.23 52.54
N GLN A 5 22.12 -30.37 51.87
CA GLN A 5 22.74 -30.42 50.55
C GLN A 5 21.79 -29.88 49.48
N ALA A 6 20.51 -30.28 49.50
CA ALA A 6 19.50 -29.74 48.59
C ALA A 6 19.33 -28.22 48.73
N HIS A 7 19.31 -27.70 49.96
CA HIS A 7 19.25 -26.26 50.24
C HIS A 7 20.48 -25.51 49.70
N ASN A 8 21.68 -26.07 49.89
CA ASN A 8 22.90 -25.44 49.41
C ASN A 8 23.02 -25.48 47.88
N LEU A 9 22.56 -26.55 47.23
CA LEU A 9 22.49 -26.63 45.77
C LEU A 9 21.53 -25.59 45.20
N LEU A 10 20.32 -25.47 45.76
CA LEU A 10 19.35 -24.47 45.32
C LEU A 10 19.88 -23.04 45.51
N ARG A 11 20.58 -22.77 46.62
CA ARG A 11 21.22 -21.46 46.86
C ARG A 11 22.34 -21.18 45.87
N GLN A 12 23.10 -22.20 45.48
CA GLN A 12 24.15 -22.08 44.46
C GLN A 12 23.56 -21.84 43.07
N ASP A 13 22.45 -22.50 42.74
CA ASP A 13 21.73 -22.30 41.48
C ASP A 13 21.08 -20.91 41.39
N LEU A 14 20.49 -20.43 42.49
CA LEU A 14 19.90 -19.09 42.57
C LEU A 14 20.95 -17.96 42.53
N ASN A 15 22.15 -18.21 43.05
CA ASN A 15 23.27 -17.27 42.98
C ASN A 15 24.05 -17.37 41.65
N CYS A 16 23.68 -18.29 40.76
CA CYS A 16 24.26 -18.37 39.44
C CYS A 16 23.52 -17.37 38.53
N GLU A 17 24.10 -16.19 38.32
CA GLU A 17 23.59 -15.10 37.46
C GLU A 17 23.34 -15.51 36.00
N LYS A 18 23.74 -16.72 35.60
CA LYS A 18 23.53 -17.31 34.26
C LYS A 18 22.10 -17.22 33.72
N ASN A 19 21.09 -17.20 34.59
CA ASN A 19 19.69 -17.10 34.17
C ASN A 19 19.29 -15.69 33.73
N ILE A 20 19.94 -14.66 34.24
CA ILE A 20 19.69 -13.26 33.86
C ILE A 20 20.37 -12.98 32.52
N ASP A 21 21.63 -13.40 32.36
CA ASP A 21 22.39 -13.19 31.12
C ASP A 21 21.71 -13.85 29.92
N SER A 22 21.21 -15.08 30.08
CA SER A 22 20.46 -15.78 29.01
C SER A 22 19.10 -15.14 28.68
N SER A 23 18.44 -14.54 29.68
CA SER A 23 17.19 -13.80 29.46
C SER A 23 17.44 -12.47 28.73
N LEU A 24 18.54 -11.77 29.06
CA LEU A 24 18.96 -10.55 28.38
C LEU A 24 19.34 -10.82 26.92
N GLU A 25 20.11 -11.87 26.64
CA GLU A 25 20.43 -12.29 25.28
C GLU A 25 19.18 -12.59 24.45
N TYR A 26 18.15 -13.20 25.07
CA TYR A 26 16.88 -13.46 24.42
C TYR A 26 16.13 -12.16 24.09
N ILE A 27 16.11 -11.20 25.02
CA ILE A 27 15.48 -9.89 24.82
C ILE A 27 16.19 -9.12 23.70
N ASP A 28 17.53 -9.09 23.70
CA ASP A 28 18.33 -8.44 22.66
C ASP A 28 18.06 -9.07 21.30
N LYS A 29 18.02 -10.40 21.22
CA LYS A 29 17.68 -11.11 19.98
C LYS A 29 16.28 -10.76 19.50
N TRP A 30 15.29 -10.78 20.39
CA TRP A 30 13.92 -10.41 20.06
C TRP A 30 13.81 -8.96 19.56
N GLU A 31 14.55 -8.03 20.18
CA GLU A 31 14.61 -6.63 19.74
C GLU A 31 15.18 -6.52 18.32
N GLN A 32 16.33 -7.16 18.06
CA GLN A 32 16.97 -7.13 16.75
C GLN A 32 16.08 -7.73 15.65
N GLU A 33 15.43 -8.86 15.93
CA GLU A 33 14.48 -9.49 15.00
C GLU A 33 13.25 -8.62 14.74
N SER A 34 12.74 -7.96 15.78
CA SER A 34 11.61 -7.05 15.69
C SER A 34 11.94 -5.81 14.85
N ILE A 35 13.07 -5.17 15.10
CA ILE A 35 13.55 -4.01 14.32
C ILE A 35 13.70 -4.41 12.85
N LYS A 36 14.35 -5.55 12.57
CA LYS A 36 14.55 -6.03 11.20
C LYS A 36 13.22 -6.29 10.50
N THR A 37 12.23 -6.82 11.21
CA THR A 37 10.89 -7.09 10.68
C THR A 37 10.17 -5.79 10.33
N ILE A 38 10.19 -4.80 11.22
CA ILE A 38 9.61 -3.47 10.98
C ILE A 38 10.26 -2.81 9.77
N GLN A 39 11.59 -2.84 9.69
CA GLN A 39 12.33 -2.27 8.56
C GLN A 39 11.96 -2.94 7.24
N THR A 40 11.90 -4.27 7.22
CA THR A 40 11.51 -5.04 6.03
C THR A 40 10.09 -4.71 5.60
N CYS A 41 9.14 -4.65 6.55
CA CYS A 41 7.76 -4.28 6.29
C CYS A 41 7.65 -2.86 5.72
N ALA A 42 8.33 -1.89 6.33
CA ALA A 42 8.36 -0.51 5.84
C ALA A 42 8.96 -0.42 4.43
N GLN A 43 10.01 -1.20 4.14
CA GLN A 43 10.61 -1.23 2.82
C GLN A 43 9.67 -1.82 1.77
N ASN A 44 8.98 -2.92 2.10
CA ASN A 44 7.97 -3.52 1.22
C ASN A 44 6.83 -2.54 0.94
N ALA A 45 6.36 -1.81 1.96
CA ALA A 45 5.34 -0.77 1.82
C ALA A 45 5.80 0.35 0.86
N ARG A 46 7.05 0.83 0.98
CA ARG A 46 7.60 1.84 0.05
C ARG A 46 7.66 1.33 -1.38
N VAL A 47 8.13 0.09 -1.59
CA VAL A 47 8.20 -0.53 -2.92
C VAL A 47 6.81 -0.66 -3.52
N ALA A 48 5.83 -1.16 -2.75
CA ALA A 48 4.45 -1.27 -3.19
C ALA A 48 3.84 0.09 -3.58
N LEU A 49 4.09 1.13 -2.78
CA LEU A 49 3.65 2.49 -3.08
C LEU A 49 4.26 3.01 -4.40
N GLN A 50 5.56 2.82 -4.60
CA GLN A 50 6.24 3.22 -5.84
C GLN A 50 5.68 2.48 -7.06
N GLN A 51 5.42 1.18 -6.93
CA GLN A 51 4.83 0.38 -8.00
C GLN A 51 3.42 0.87 -8.37
N LEU A 52 2.56 1.11 -7.37
CA LEU A 52 1.22 1.67 -7.60
C LEU A 52 1.29 3.03 -8.28
N HIS A 53 2.15 3.92 -7.79
CA HIS A 53 2.33 5.25 -8.38
C HIS A 53 2.79 5.17 -9.85
N ASN A 54 3.77 4.32 -10.15
CA ASN A 54 4.26 4.13 -11.51
C ASN A 54 3.19 3.53 -12.43
N GLN A 55 2.43 2.55 -11.94
CA GLN A 55 1.33 1.95 -12.69
C GLN A 55 0.27 3.01 -13.02
N THR A 56 -0.20 3.77 -12.03
CA THR A 56 -1.21 4.80 -12.25
C THR A 56 -0.72 5.88 -13.21
N ASN A 57 0.54 6.32 -13.08
CA ASN A 57 1.12 7.29 -14.03
C ASN A 57 1.15 6.75 -15.46
N ASN A 58 1.46 5.47 -15.65
CA ASN A 58 1.46 4.85 -16.97
C ASN A 58 0.04 4.75 -17.55
N GLU A 59 -0.95 4.38 -16.73
CA GLU A 59 -2.35 4.35 -17.15
C GLU A 59 -2.87 5.75 -17.52
N LEU A 60 -2.53 6.78 -16.73
CA LEU A 60 -2.85 8.18 -17.03
C LEU A 60 -2.23 8.64 -18.35
N LYS A 61 -0.95 8.31 -18.59
CA LYS A 61 -0.27 8.63 -19.87
C LYS A 61 -0.95 7.96 -21.05
N MET A 62 -1.31 6.68 -20.93
CA MET A 62 -2.01 5.96 -21.98
C MET A 62 -3.38 6.58 -22.27
N PHE A 63 -4.15 6.90 -21.23
CA PHE A 63 -5.47 7.50 -21.39
C PHE A 63 -5.38 8.91 -21.99
N PHE A 64 -4.44 9.73 -21.54
CA PHE A 64 -4.18 11.04 -22.13
C PHE A 64 -3.74 10.94 -23.60
N GLY A 65 -2.91 9.95 -23.94
CA GLY A 65 -2.52 9.66 -25.32
C GLY A 65 -3.72 9.29 -26.20
N LYS A 66 -4.61 8.42 -25.71
CA LYS A 66 -5.86 8.08 -26.42
C LYS A 66 -6.76 9.29 -26.64
N LEU A 67 -6.93 10.12 -25.62
CA LEU A 67 -7.72 11.35 -25.73
C LEU A 67 -7.12 12.31 -26.76
N THR A 68 -5.79 12.46 -26.75
CA THR A 68 -5.07 13.28 -27.73
C THR A 68 -5.31 12.77 -29.15
N GLN A 69 -5.21 11.46 -29.38
CA GLN A 69 -5.47 10.86 -30.68
C GLN A 69 -6.92 11.10 -31.14
N GLN A 70 -7.91 10.90 -30.26
CA GLN A 70 -9.32 11.14 -30.59
C GLN A 70 -9.58 12.59 -31.02
N VAL A 71 -8.96 13.55 -30.33
CA VAL A 71 -9.07 14.98 -30.68
C VAL A 71 -8.43 15.24 -32.04
N GLN A 72 -7.24 14.68 -32.30
CA GLN A 72 -6.55 14.81 -33.59
C GLN A 72 -7.33 14.19 -34.75
N ASP A 73 -7.93 13.01 -34.55
CA ASP A 73 -8.73 12.33 -35.57
C ASP A 73 -9.97 13.15 -35.93
N CYS A 74 -10.62 13.77 -34.93
CA CYS A 74 -11.75 14.67 -35.16
C CYS A 74 -11.33 15.99 -35.84
N GLN A 75 -10.13 16.50 -35.54
CA GLN A 75 -9.55 17.65 -36.23
C GLN A 75 -9.35 17.37 -37.71
N GLN A 76 -8.77 16.23 -38.04
CA GLN A 76 -8.45 15.86 -39.41
C GLN A 76 -9.70 15.52 -40.25
N SER A 77 -10.75 15.04 -39.59
CA SER A 77 -12.02 14.68 -40.24
C SER A 77 -13.07 15.80 -40.24
N ASP A 78 -12.76 16.98 -39.67
CA ASP A 78 -13.72 18.07 -39.42
C ASP A 78 -15.01 17.62 -38.71
N ASN A 79 -14.97 16.49 -38.00
CA ASN A 79 -16.13 15.85 -37.39
C ASN A 79 -16.29 16.22 -35.91
N TYR A 80 -16.29 17.52 -35.64
CA TYR A 80 -16.56 18.02 -34.30
C TYR A 80 -18.05 18.07 -34.03
N THR A 81 -18.50 17.22 -33.11
CA THR A 81 -19.83 17.36 -32.52
C THR A 81 -19.71 18.00 -31.14
N GLU A 82 -20.73 18.74 -30.73
CA GLU A 82 -20.83 19.28 -29.37
C GLU A 82 -20.75 18.17 -28.31
N ILE A 83 -21.23 16.96 -28.65
CA ILE A 83 -21.16 15.76 -27.82
C ILE A 83 -19.70 15.34 -27.59
N ASN A 84 -18.88 15.31 -28.65
CA ASN A 84 -17.45 14.98 -28.55
C ASN A 84 -16.72 15.97 -27.63
N ILE A 85 -16.98 17.27 -27.81
CA ILE A 85 -16.37 18.33 -27.00
C ILE A 85 -16.75 18.20 -25.52
N LYS A 86 -18.05 18.00 -25.23
CA LYS A 86 -18.52 17.79 -23.85
C LYS A 86 -17.87 16.55 -23.21
N ASN A 87 -17.74 15.47 -23.97
CA ASN A 87 -17.11 14.23 -23.50
C ASN A 87 -15.64 14.43 -23.17
N TRP A 88 -14.86 15.08 -24.03
CA TRP A 88 -13.45 15.36 -23.76
C TRP A 88 -13.24 16.28 -22.57
N ILE A 89 -14.06 17.33 -22.43
CA ILE A 89 -14.00 18.22 -21.25
C ILE A 89 -14.26 17.42 -19.97
N LYS A 90 -15.22 16.50 -19.98
CA LYS A 90 -15.50 15.62 -18.84
C LYS A 90 -14.29 14.74 -18.53
N GLN A 91 -13.74 14.05 -19.52
CA GLN A 91 -12.56 13.18 -19.36
C GLN A 91 -11.33 13.96 -18.85
N LEU A 92 -11.09 15.18 -19.33
CA LEU A 92 -10.01 16.05 -18.84
C LEU A 92 -10.21 16.46 -17.39
N LYS A 93 -11.44 16.75 -16.97
CA LYS A 93 -11.75 17.06 -15.56
C LYS A 93 -11.51 15.85 -14.66
N GLU A 94 -11.90 14.66 -15.10
CA GLU A 94 -11.67 13.41 -14.36
C GLU A 94 -10.18 13.12 -14.22
N LEU A 95 -9.40 13.24 -15.30
CA LEU A 95 -7.94 13.10 -15.25
C LEU A 95 -7.29 14.07 -14.27
N ARG A 96 -7.71 15.34 -14.32
CA ARG A 96 -7.22 16.37 -13.40
C ARG A 96 -7.53 16.02 -11.94
N GLN A 97 -8.73 15.51 -11.65
CA GLN A 97 -9.09 15.10 -10.28
C GLN A 97 -8.20 13.95 -9.78
N ILE A 98 -7.88 12.97 -10.62
CA ILE A 98 -7.01 11.85 -10.23
C ILE A 98 -5.58 12.34 -9.92
N ILE A 99 -5.08 13.32 -10.69
CA ILE A 99 -3.77 13.91 -10.47
C ILE A 99 -3.74 14.77 -9.20
N GLU A 100 -4.77 15.59 -8.98
CA GLU A 100 -4.85 16.51 -7.84
C GLU A 100 -5.11 15.78 -6.51
N LYS A 101 -5.89 14.68 -6.56
CA LYS A 101 -6.23 13.87 -5.38
C LYS A 101 -6.04 12.39 -5.70
N PRO A 102 -4.81 11.86 -5.58
CA PRO A 102 -4.52 10.46 -5.80
C PRO A 102 -5.20 9.58 -4.73
N SER A 103 -6.42 9.12 -4.99
CA SER A 103 -7.20 8.25 -4.10
C SER A 103 -6.93 6.75 -4.32
N PHE A 104 -5.89 6.42 -5.09
CA PHE A 104 -5.57 5.04 -5.48
C PHE A 104 -4.69 4.29 -4.46
N VAL A 105 -4.26 4.95 -3.39
CA VAL A 105 -3.46 4.33 -2.32
C VAL A 105 -4.19 4.38 -1.00
N ASN A 106 -4.32 3.22 -0.36
CA ASN A 106 -4.73 3.12 1.04
C ASN A 106 -3.56 2.56 1.86
N ILE A 107 -3.27 3.22 2.99
CA ILE A 107 -2.27 2.78 3.95
C ILE A 107 -3.04 2.26 5.16
N ASP A 108 -2.95 0.96 5.38
CA ASP A 108 -3.60 0.28 6.50
C ASP A 108 -2.55 -0.23 7.49
N TYR A 109 -3.00 -0.53 8.69
CA TYR A 109 -2.19 -1.12 9.75
C TYR A 109 -2.71 -2.51 10.06
N ASP A 110 -1.80 -3.44 10.34
CA ASP A 110 -2.19 -4.71 10.92
C ASP A 110 -2.77 -4.45 12.32
N ASN A 111 -4.11 -4.46 12.40
CA ASN A 111 -4.88 -4.13 13.59
C ASN A 111 -5.11 -5.35 14.50
N SER A 112 -4.25 -6.36 14.43
CA SER A 112 -4.17 -7.41 15.44
C SER A 112 -4.01 -6.79 16.83
N ILE A 113 -5.08 -6.86 17.64
CA ILE A 113 -5.11 -6.36 19.03
C ILE A 113 -4.04 -7.06 19.89
N THR A 114 -3.57 -8.23 19.46
CA THR A 114 -2.59 -9.05 20.16
C THR A 114 -1.14 -8.79 19.73
N SER A 115 -0.91 -7.99 18.68
CA SER A 115 0.45 -7.75 18.19
C SER A 115 1.05 -6.51 18.88
N PRO A 116 2.18 -6.63 19.59
CA PRO A 116 2.86 -5.48 20.20
C PRO A 116 3.44 -4.52 19.15
N ILE A 117 3.61 -4.98 17.90
CA ILE A 117 4.15 -4.21 16.78
C ILE A 117 3.08 -4.11 15.69
N LYS A 118 2.72 -2.88 15.33
CA LYS A 118 1.81 -2.59 14.21
C LYS A 118 2.60 -2.51 12.91
N LEU A 119 2.26 -3.35 11.94
CA LEU A 119 2.91 -3.38 10.63
C LEU A 119 2.08 -2.60 9.61
N ILE A 120 2.77 -1.91 8.69
CA ILE A 120 2.14 -1.09 7.66
C ILE A 120 1.88 -1.94 6.43
N LYS A 121 0.68 -1.80 5.84
CA LYS A 121 0.33 -2.42 4.58
C LYS A 121 -0.18 -1.37 3.61
N VAL A 122 0.41 -1.33 2.43
CA VAL A 122 -0.08 -0.50 1.33
C VAL A 122 -0.97 -1.36 0.45
N THR A 123 -2.21 -0.93 0.24
CA THR A 123 -3.15 -1.55 -0.69
C THR A 123 -3.56 -0.55 -1.76
N GLY A 124 -3.65 -1.02 -3.01
CA GLY A 124 -4.18 -0.21 -4.10
C GLY A 124 -5.70 -0.24 -4.10
N VAL A 125 -6.34 0.90 -4.30
CA VAL A 125 -7.78 0.93 -4.62
C VAL A 125 -7.91 0.62 -6.11
N GLN A 126 -8.61 -0.45 -6.47
CA GLN A 126 -8.87 -0.81 -7.87
C GLN A 126 -9.87 0.18 -8.50
N HIS A 127 -9.49 1.44 -8.69
CA HIS A 127 -10.14 2.27 -9.68
C HIS A 127 -9.52 1.95 -11.04
N SER A 128 -10.04 0.90 -11.67
CA SER A 128 -9.76 0.66 -13.08
C SER A 128 -10.16 1.91 -13.87
N LEU A 129 -9.17 2.64 -14.38
CA LEU A 129 -9.43 3.80 -15.25
C LEU A 129 -10.19 3.41 -16.53
N LEU A 130 -10.25 2.11 -16.85
CA LEU A 130 -11.02 1.54 -17.96
C LEU A 130 -12.54 1.57 -17.72
N SER A 131 -12.99 1.64 -16.46
CA SER A 131 -14.42 1.81 -16.15
C SER A 131 -14.97 3.17 -16.59
N PHE A 132 -14.11 4.19 -16.70
CA PHE A 132 -14.52 5.53 -17.14
C PHE A 132 -14.70 5.62 -18.66
N SER A 133 -14.00 4.76 -19.43
CA SER A 133 -14.19 4.67 -20.88
C SER A 133 -15.49 3.97 -21.31
N GLN A 134 -16.25 3.35 -20.40
CA GLN A 134 -17.48 2.59 -20.74
C GLN A 134 -18.79 3.19 -20.18
N GLY A 135 -18.76 4.35 -19.51
CA GLY A 135 -19.94 4.93 -18.86
C GLY A 135 -20.77 5.91 -19.71
N LYS A 136 -21.58 5.38 -20.65
CA LYS A 136 -22.90 5.87 -21.14
C LYS A 136 -23.12 5.57 -22.64
N GLN A 137 -23.33 4.30 -22.98
CA GLN A 137 -24.24 3.91 -24.05
C GLN A 137 -25.22 2.91 -23.45
N LEU A 138 -26.33 3.41 -22.90
CA LEU A 138 -27.57 2.69 -22.54
C LEU A 138 -28.35 3.58 -21.57
N ASN A 139 -29.17 4.47 -22.13
CA ASN A 139 -30.48 4.88 -21.62
C ASN A 139 -30.99 6.09 -22.43
N GLU A 140 -31.26 5.84 -23.70
CA GLU A 140 -32.26 6.59 -24.48
C GLU A 140 -33.02 5.54 -25.29
N ASN A 141 -34.05 4.97 -24.66
CA ASN A 141 -35.17 4.27 -25.27
C ASN A 141 -36.22 4.10 -24.16
N ASN A 142 -36.99 5.16 -23.95
CA ASN A 142 -38.39 5.16 -23.48
C ASN A 142 -38.98 6.53 -23.76
#